data_AF-A0A3N2JW84-F1
#
_entry.id   AF-A0A3N2JW84-F1
#
_cell.length_a   1.000
_cell.length_b   1.000
_cell.length_c   1.000
_cell.angle_alpha   90.00
_cell.angle_beta   90.00
_cell.angle_gamma   90.00
#
_symmetry.space_group_name_H-M   'P 1'
#
loop_
_entity.id
_entity.type
_entity.pdbx_description
1 polymer ?
#
loop_
_entity_poly.entity_id
_entity_poly.type
_entity_poly.pdbx_seq_one_letter_code
_entity_poly.pdbx_strand_id
1 'polypeptide(L)'
;MTDDVCGRCGEPYPPSARYCESCGHRVAGIAGATDSPGTAEHGTAEHGTTGPGSGATAPACRDCAGPVAADGYCLQCGGREADPRDHWSDEPAPGTGGVCDRGVRHTRNEDAMALYAAPDVRVLVVCDGVSSAPDSDRASLAAAVAARDHLAAVARTEPAAELDAGWSEALVAAVALAEQAVLDGVGEMAERREPPSCTFVASVVTATRVTTAWLGDSRAYWVPDDGPAQPLSTDDSWVEEMVAQGMARADAVASPHAHAITRWIGPDSGDAPPRVVETPLDTPGWVVLCSDGLWNYCPDVEAFTAVVREAVLGTEGGGTAGGGTAVAVADRLVRWATEQGGADNITVALARHPEPGAAPSDNLPLDASDPKEL
;
A
#
# COMPACT_ATOMS: atom_id res chain seq x y z
N MET A 1 24.59 19.68 -22.30
CA MET A 1 23.21 20.20 -22.35
C MET A 1 22.63 19.87 -20.99
N THR A 2 22.25 20.87 -20.21
CA THR A 2 21.62 20.67 -18.91
C THR A 2 20.19 20.26 -19.15
N ASP A 3 19.77 19.11 -18.60
CA ASP A 3 18.38 18.68 -18.61
C ASP A 3 17.55 19.65 -17.76
N ASP A 4 16.34 19.98 -18.24
CA ASP A 4 15.39 20.79 -17.49
C ASP A 4 14.62 19.91 -16.50
N VAL A 5 14.04 20.48 -15.44
CA VAL A 5 13.36 19.70 -14.39
C VAL A 5 11.85 19.85 -14.47
N CYS A 6 11.12 18.74 -14.42
CA CYS A 6 9.66 18.72 -14.50
C CYS A 6 9.02 19.41 -13.28
N GLY A 7 8.20 20.43 -13.51
CA GLY A 7 7.50 21.16 -12.43
C GLY A 7 6.45 20.34 -11.64
N ARG A 8 6.05 19.17 -12.14
CA ARG A 8 5.09 18.27 -11.46
C ARG A 8 5.78 17.21 -10.59
N CYS A 9 6.79 16.52 -11.12
CA CYS A 9 7.42 15.37 -10.45
C CYS A 9 8.90 15.56 -10.11
N GLY A 10 9.55 16.66 -10.50
CA GLY A 10 10.95 16.92 -10.15
C GLY A 10 11.99 16.15 -10.96
N GLU A 11 11.57 15.34 -11.94
CA GLU A 11 12.48 14.55 -12.77
C GLU A 11 13.13 15.39 -13.89
N PRO A 12 14.42 15.15 -14.21
CA PRO A 12 15.07 15.74 -15.37
C PRO A 12 14.44 15.23 -16.66
N TYR A 13 14.32 16.10 -17.65
CA TYR A 13 13.88 15.75 -19.00
C TYR A 13 14.74 16.48 -20.03
N PRO A 14 14.95 15.88 -21.22
CA PRO A 14 15.77 16.51 -22.24
C PRO A 14 15.08 17.77 -22.78
N PRO A 15 15.80 18.84 -23.18
CA PRO A 15 15.20 20.10 -23.64
C PRO A 15 14.25 19.98 -24.85
N SER A 16 14.31 18.88 -25.60
CA SER A 16 13.39 18.57 -26.70
C SER A 16 12.08 17.90 -26.27
N ALA A 17 11.94 17.51 -25.00
CA ALA A 17 10.77 16.80 -24.53
C ALA A 17 9.56 17.75 -24.46
N ARG A 18 8.48 17.36 -25.14
CA ARG A 18 7.18 18.03 -25.00
C ARG A 18 6.46 17.59 -23.73
N TYR A 19 6.79 16.41 -23.23
CA TYR A 19 6.23 15.78 -22.04
C TYR A 19 7.36 15.15 -21.23
N CYS A 20 7.24 15.20 -19.90
CA CYS A 20 8.12 14.48 -18.99
C CYS A 20 7.88 12.98 -19.20
N GLU A 21 8.92 12.24 -19.60
CA GLU A 21 8.81 10.79 -19.84
C GLU A 21 8.44 10.03 -18.55
N SER A 22 8.79 10.59 -17.39
CA SER A 22 8.53 9.99 -16.09
C SER A 22 7.07 10.13 -15.64
N CYS A 23 6.48 11.33 -15.72
CA CYS A 23 5.11 11.59 -15.21
C CYS A 23 4.08 12.04 -16.24
N GLY A 24 4.44 12.15 -17.52
CA GLY A 24 3.56 12.61 -18.60
C GLY A 24 3.20 14.11 -18.56
N HIS A 25 3.68 14.87 -17.58
CA HIS A 25 3.42 16.31 -17.49
C HIS A 25 4.04 17.06 -18.68
N ARG A 26 3.32 18.03 -19.25
CA ARG A 26 3.88 18.88 -20.30
C ARG A 26 4.94 19.81 -19.71
N VAL A 27 6.16 19.80 -20.26
CA VAL A 27 7.32 20.40 -19.58
C VAL A 27 7.96 21.62 -20.26
N ALA A 28 7.72 21.94 -21.54
CA ALA A 28 8.12 23.25 -22.08
C ALA A 28 7.23 23.74 -23.25
N GLY A 29 7.06 25.07 -23.29
CA GLY A 29 6.20 25.82 -24.20
C GLY A 29 6.83 26.16 -25.54
N ILE A 30 6.14 25.81 -26.63
CA ILE A 30 6.35 26.41 -27.93
C ILE A 30 5.42 27.63 -27.98
N ALA A 31 5.99 28.83 -27.94
CA ALA A 31 5.25 30.02 -28.32
C ALA A 31 4.90 29.92 -29.83
N GLY A 32 3.62 29.72 -30.14
CA GLY A 32 3.06 29.94 -31.46
C GLY A 32 2.71 28.70 -32.27
N ALA A 33 1.50 28.17 -32.06
CA ALA A 33 0.61 27.69 -33.13
C ALA A 33 -0.82 27.75 -32.60
N THR A 34 -1.51 28.84 -32.90
CA THR A 34 -2.97 28.91 -32.77
C THR A 34 -3.58 28.07 -33.88
N ASP A 35 -3.90 26.80 -33.61
CA ASP A 35 -4.86 26.09 -34.46
C ASP A 35 -6.27 26.33 -33.89
N SER A 36 -6.97 27.26 -34.52
CA SER A 36 -8.42 27.36 -34.42
C SER A 36 -9.06 26.17 -35.15
N PRO A 37 -10.23 25.69 -34.71
CA PRO A 37 -10.89 24.55 -35.33
C PRO A 37 -11.42 24.95 -36.72
N GLY A 38 -10.84 24.36 -37.76
CA GLY A 38 -11.38 24.40 -39.12
C GLY A 38 -12.59 23.48 -39.19
N THR A 39 -13.76 24.08 -39.40
CA THR A 39 -15.00 23.41 -39.78
C THR A 39 -14.81 22.72 -41.14
N ALA A 40 -14.95 21.40 -41.18
CA ALA A 40 -15.17 20.65 -42.41
C ALA A 40 -16.33 19.68 -42.20
N GLU A 41 -17.44 20.00 -42.85
CA GLU A 41 -18.65 19.20 -42.89
C GLU A 41 -18.56 18.06 -43.92
N HIS A 42 -19.08 16.91 -43.50
CA HIS A 42 -19.81 15.89 -44.27
C HIS A 42 -19.05 14.87 -45.15
N GLY A 43 -19.22 13.62 -44.75
CA GLY A 43 -18.99 12.42 -45.55
C GLY A 43 -19.53 11.18 -44.84
N THR A 44 -20.85 11.03 -44.81
CA THR A 44 -21.55 9.82 -44.34
C THR A 44 -21.22 8.62 -45.23
N ALA A 45 -20.80 7.51 -44.62
CA ALA A 45 -20.94 6.17 -45.19
C ALA A 45 -21.11 5.16 -44.06
N GLU A 46 -22.33 4.63 -43.95
CA GLU A 46 -22.69 3.49 -43.09
C GLU A 46 -22.24 2.17 -43.72
N HIS A 47 -21.76 1.21 -42.92
CA HIS A 47 -22.30 -0.16 -42.79
C HIS A 47 -21.31 -1.17 -42.15
N GLY A 48 -21.76 -1.77 -41.04
CA GLY A 48 -21.53 -3.17 -40.61
C GLY A 48 -20.12 -3.57 -40.13
N THR A 49 -19.91 -4.38 -39.10
CA THR A 49 -20.79 -5.32 -38.38
C THR A 49 -20.20 -5.59 -36.99
N THR A 50 -21.08 -5.73 -36.00
CA THR A 50 -20.81 -6.13 -34.62
C THR A 50 -20.33 -7.58 -34.52
N GLY A 51 -19.17 -7.81 -33.92
CA GLY A 51 -18.80 -9.08 -33.30
C GLY A 51 -18.87 -8.97 -31.77
N PRO A 52 -19.24 -10.02 -31.03
CA PRO A 52 -19.32 -9.98 -29.58
C PRO A 52 -17.89 -10.13 -29.01
N GLY A 53 -17.19 -9.01 -28.85
CA GLY A 53 -15.93 -8.96 -28.14
C GLY A 53 -16.18 -8.87 -26.64
N SER A 54 -15.67 -9.85 -25.88
CA SER A 54 -15.54 -9.83 -24.43
C SER A 54 -15.07 -8.46 -23.95
N GLY A 55 -15.84 -7.84 -23.06
CA GLY A 55 -15.60 -6.49 -22.57
C GLY A 55 -14.35 -6.40 -21.70
N ALA A 56 -13.17 -6.38 -22.32
CA ALA A 56 -12.03 -5.68 -21.76
C ALA A 56 -12.30 -4.19 -21.97
N THR A 57 -12.55 -3.45 -20.90
CA THR A 57 -12.63 -1.99 -20.95
C THR A 57 -11.34 -1.45 -21.54
N ALA A 58 -11.45 -0.60 -22.56
CA ALA A 58 -10.28 0.01 -23.18
C ALA A 58 -9.44 0.77 -22.14
N PRO A 59 -8.11 0.77 -22.25
CA PRO A 59 -7.24 1.44 -21.30
C PRO A 59 -7.58 2.93 -21.22
N ALA A 60 -7.71 3.42 -19.98
CA ALA A 60 -8.11 4.78 -19.69
C ALA A 60 -6.95 5.54 -19.05
N CYS A 61 -6.88 6.82 -19.36
CA CYS A 61 -5.88 7.71 -18.78
C CYS A 61 -6.13 7.89 -17.30
N ARG A 62 -5.08 7.79 -16.48
CA ARG A 62 -5.15 8.09 -15.05
C ARG A 62 -5.67 9.50 -14.75
N ASP A 63 -5.17 10.51 -15.45
CA ASP A 63 -5.41 11.92 -15.10
C ASP A 63 -6.78 12.44 -15.56
N CYS A 64 -7.35 11.90 -16.65
CA CYS A 64 -8.58 12.44 -17.25
C CYS A 64 -9.60 11.40 -17.71
N ALA A 65 -9.33 10.11 -17.48
CA ALA A 65 -10.12 8.98 -17.99
C ALA A 65 -10.32 8.97 -19.52
N GLY A 66 -9.55 9.79 -20.25
CA GLY A 66 -9.56 9.85 -21.71
C GLY A 66 -8.90 8.64 -22.37
N PRO A 67 -9.11 8.44 -23.69
CA PRO A 67 -8.56 7.30 -24.41
C PRO A 67 -7.03 7.34 -24.45
N VAL A 68 -6.44 6.14 -24.33
CA VAL A 68 -4.99 5.93 -24.34
C VAL A 68 -4.58 5.34 -25.70
N ALA A 69 -3.49 5.86 -26.27
CA ALA A 69 -2.89 5.34 -27.49
C ALA A 69 -2.12 4.04 -27.24
N ALA A 70 -1.72 3.34 -28.31
CA ALA A 70 -0.98 2.09 -28.20
C ALA A 70 0.43 2.25 -27.56
N ASP A 71 0.92 3.48 -27.42
CA ASP A 71 2.16 3.81 -26.74
C ASP A 71 1.99 4.02 -25.22
N GLY A 72 0.77 3.84 -24.69
CA GLY A 72 0.48 4.00 -23.27
C GLY A 72 0.26 5.46 -22.83
N TYR A 73 0.11 6.40 -23.76
CA TYR A 73 -0.15 7.81 -23.44
C TYR A 73 -1.54 8.27 -23.88
N CYS A 74 -2.15 9.09 -23.05
CA CYS A 74 -3.47 9.65 -23.27
C CYS A 74 -3.47 10.62 -24.44
N LEU A 75 -4.40 10.40 -25.37
CA LEU A 75 -4.60 11.26 -26.54
C LEU A 75 -5.10 12.66 -26.18
N GLN A 76 -5.67 12.85 -24.99
CA GLN A 76 -6.28 14.10 -24.57
C GLN A 76 -5.35 14.96 -23.70
N CYS A 77 -4.76 14.40 -22.65
CA CYS A 77 -3.91 15.16 -21.73
C CYS A 77 -2.41 14.80 -21.81
N GLY A 78 -2.04 13.71 -22.50
CA GLY A 78 -0.67 13.19 -22.51
C GLY A 78 -0.25 12.44 -21.24
N GLY A 79 -1.17 12.25 -20.28
CA GLY A 79 -0.93 11.42 -19.10
C GLY A 79 -0.83 9.94 -19.45
N ARG A 80 -0.17 9.15 -18.61
CA ARG A 80 0.01 7.70 -18.86
C ARG A 80 -1.30 6.91 -18.69
N GLU A 81 -1.33 5.74 -19.32
CA GLU A 81 -2.24 4.65 -18.99
C GLU A 81 -2.23 4.41 -17.48
N ALA A 82 -3.40 4.18 -16.89
CA ALA A 82 -3.47 3.79 -15.49
C ALA A 82 -2.83 2.42 -15.30
N ASP A 83 -1.77 2.35 -14.50
CA ASP A 83 -1.23 1.07 -14.02
C ASP A 83 -2.17 0.56 -12.91
N PRO A 84 -2.65 -0.69 -12.96
CA PRO A 84 -3.44 -1.26 -11.86
C PRO A 84 -2.74 -1.21 -10.50
N ARG A 85 -1.40 -1.13 -10.46
CA ARG A 85 -0.65 -0.92 -9.21
C ARG A 85 -0.69 0.53 -8.71
N ASP A 86 -1.01 1.51 -9.55
CA ASP A 86 -1.03 2.92 -9.15
C ASP A 86 -2.07 3.21 -8.07
N HIS A 87 -3.18 2.48 -8.08
CA HIS A 87 -4.21 2.53 -7.06
C HIS A 87 -4.99 1.23 -7.09
N TRP A 88 -5.00 0.52 -5.97
CA TRP A 88 -5.81 -0.68 -5.83
C TRP A 88 -6.30 -0.88 -4.40
N SER A 89 -7.37 -1.65 -4.28
CA SER A 89 -8.04 -1.91 -3.02
C SER A 89 -8.41 -3.39 -2.90
N ASP A 90 -8.44 -3.91 -1.69
CA ASP A 90 -8.88 -5.28 -1.39
C ASP A 90 -9.78 -5.29 -0.15
N GLU A 91 -10.78 -6.17 -0.15
CA GLU A 91 -11.73 -6.35 0.95
C GLU A 91 -12.11 -7.84 1.06
N PRO A 92 -11.26 -8.68 1.69
CA PRO A 92 -11.52 -10.12 1.79
C PRO A 92 -12.72 -10.47 2.68
N ALA A 93 -13.16 -9.56 3.55
CA ALA A 93 -14.36 -9.73 4.37
C ALA A 93 -14.89 -8.36 4.87
N PRO A 94 -16.18 -8.26 5.23
CA PRO A 94 -16.67 -7.09 5.95
C PRO A 94 -15.82 -6.80 7.19
N GLY A 95 -15.39 -5.55 7.33
CA GLY A 95 -14.51 -5.14 8.43
C GLY A 95 -13.04 -5.51 8.22
N THR A 96 -12.61 -5.97 7.05
CA THR A 96 -11.18 -6.16 6.72
C THR A 96 -10.92 -5.71 5.30
N GLY A 97 -10.08 -4.69 5.13
CA GLY A 97 -9.79 -4.16 3.81
C GLY A 97 -8.61 -3.19 3.82
N GLY A 98 -8.24 -2.74 2.64
CA GLY A 98 -7.11 -1.83 2.47
C GLY A 98 -7.09 -1.13 1.13
N VAL A 99 -6.29 -0.08 1.05
CA VAL A 99 -6.01 0.68 -0.17
C VAL A 99 -4.52 0.94 -0.25
N CYS A 100 -3.96 0.77 -1.43
CA CYS A 100 -2.56 1.02 -1.78
C CYS A 100 -2.56 1.97 -2.98
N ASP A 101 -2.00 3.16 -2.81
CA ASP A 101 -2.00 4.23 -3.80
C ASP A 101 -0.59 4.78 -3.98
N ARG A 102 -0.25 5.08 -5.22
CA ARG A 102 1.05 5.62 -5.62
C ARG A 102 1.33 7.02 -5.05
N GLY A 103 0.32 7.71 -4.54
CA GLY A 103 0.39 9.10 -4.17
C GLY A 103 0.54 10.03 -5.38
N VAL A 104 0.94 11.27 -5.10
CA VAL A 104 0.96 12.35 -6.09
C VAL A 104 2.32 12.46 -6.77
N ARG A 105 3.41 12.29 -6.02
CA ARG A 105 4.78 12.62 -6.47
C ARG A 105 5.52 11.47 -7.14
N HIS A 106 5.43 10.27 -6.58
CA HIS A 106 6.14 9.10 -7.08
C HIS A 106 5.62 8.70 -8.46
N THR A 107 6.45 8.05 -9.27
CA THR A 107 6.09 7.65 -10.64
C THR A 107 5.67 6.19 -10.74
N ARG A 108 5.97 5.41 -9.71
CA ARG A 108 5.57 4.02 -9.50
C ARG A 108 5.07 3.83 -8.08
N ASN A 109 4.27 2.78 -7.90
CA ASN A 109 3.83 2.35 -6.59
C ASN A 109 4.70 1.17 -6.16
N GLU A 110 5.68 1.48 -5.32
CA GLU A 110 6.64 0.54 -4.74
C GLU A 110 6.11 -0.09 -3.45
N ASP A 111 4.98 0.38 -2.92
CA ASP A 111 4.25 -0.31 -1.87
C ASP A 111 3.52 -1.56 -2.36
N ALA A 112 3.24 -2.45 -1.42
CA ALA A 112 2.27 -3.53 -1.56
C ALA A 112 1.56 -3.79 -0.24
N MET A 113 0.36 -4.35 -0.34
CA MET A 113 -0.36 -4.97 0.76
C MET A 113 -0.84 -6.35 0.34
N ALA A 114 -1.18 -7.21 1.31
CA ALA A 114 -1.87 -8.47 1.03
C ALA A 114 -2.73 -8.86 2.23
N LEU A 115 -4.01 -9.15 1.97
CA LEU A 115 -4.99 -9.36 3.02
C LEU A 115 -5.56 -10.79 2.98
N TYR A 116 -6.00 -11.27 4.14
CA TYR A 116 -6.77 -12.51 4.27
C TYR A 116 -7.78 -12.41 5.41
N ALA A 117 -8.92 -13.06 5.22
CA ALA A 117 -9.95 -13.18 6.25
C ALA A 117 -10.54 -14.60 6.27
N ALA A 118 -10.63 -15.15 7.48
CA ALA A 118 -11.40 -16.34 7.86
C ALA A 118 -12.24 -15.98 9.09
N PRO A 119 -13.29 -16.73 9.48
CA PRO A 119 -14.23 -16.33 10.54
C PRO A 119 -13.60 -15.67 11.78
N ASP A 120 -12.57 -16.30 12.37
CA ASP A 120 -11.92 -15.85 13.61
C ASP A 120 -10.50 -15.29 13.43
N VAL A 121 -10.01 -15.18 12.19
CA VAL A 121 -8.64 -14.76 11.88
C VAL A 121 -8.63 -13.75 10.76
N ARG A 122 -7.97 -12.61 10.96
CA ARG A 122 -7.62 -11.66 9.90
C ARG A 122 -6.12 -11.54 9.81
N VAL A 123 -5.61 -11.42 8.58
CA VAL A 123 -4.19 -11.17 8.30
C VAL A 123 -4.09 -9.90 7.49
N LEU A 124 -3.26 -8.98 7.97
CA LEU A 124 -2.91 -7.74 7.30
C LEU A 124 -1.41 -7.76 7.05
N VAL A 125 -0.96 -7.47 5.83
CA VAL A 125 0.45 -7.31 5.50
C VAL A 125 0.62 -6.02 4.70
N VAL A 126 1.61 -5.21 5.04
CA VAL A 126 2.05 -4.03 4.30
C VAL A 126 3.57 -4.10 4.15
N CYS A 127 4.04 -3.85 2.93
CA CYS A 127 5.45 -3.77 2.57
C CYS A 127 5.66 -2.51 1.75
N ASP A 128 6.62 -1.68 2.14
CA ASP A 128 6.97 -0.43 1.47
C ASP A 128 8.32 -0.61 0.76
N GLY A 129 8.35 -0.42 -0.55
CA GLY A 129 9.54 -0.61 -1.36
C GLY A 129 10.54 0.52 -1.15
N VAL A 130 11.81 0.18 -0.90
CA VAL A 130 12.84 1.19 -0.65
C VAL A 130 13.09 2.02 -1.90
N SER A 131 12.68 3.29 -1.89
CA SER A 131 12.74 4.20 -3.05
C SER A 131 14.13 4.41 -3.66
N SER A 132 15.21 4.22 -2.89
CA SER A 132 16.58 4.28 -3.44
C SER A 132 16.96 3.03 -4.24
N ALA A 133 16.31 1.90 -4.00
CA ALA A 133 16.57 0.63 -4.67
C ALA A 133 15.60 0.45 -5.85
N PRO A 134 16.09 0.42 -7.11
CA PRO A 134 15.22 0.27 -8.27
C PRO A 134 14.48 -1.06 -8.27
N ASP A 135 13.22 -1.03 -8.75
CA ASP A 135 12.34 -2.19 -8.90
C ASP A 135 11.87 -2.80 -7.57
N SER A 136 11.84 -2.01 -6.49
CA SER A 136 11.38 -2.42 -5.15
C SER A 136 9.88 -2.72 -5.09
N ASP A 137 9.10 -2.33 -6.10
CA ASP A 137 7.72 -2.79 -6.32
C ASP A 137 7.61 -4.32 -6.43
N ARG A 138 8.66 -4.98 -6.93
CA ARG A 138 8.72 -6.46 -7.01
C ARG A 138 9.00 -7.08 -5.64
N ALA A 139 9.87 -6.44 -4.85
CA ALA A 139 10.22 -6.92 -3.51
C ALA A 139 9.00 -6.83 -2.58
N SER A 140 8.36 -5.66 -2.50
CA SER A 140 7.20 -5.43 -1.65
C SER A 140 6.05 -6.37 -1.99
N LEU A 141 5.75 -6.57 -3.29
CA LEU A 141 4.69 -7.48 -3.72
C LEU A 141 4.99 -8.94 -3.35
N ALA A 142 6.21 -9.41 -3.66
CA ALA A 142 6.60 -10.79 -3.37
C ALA A 142 6.56 -11.08 -1.86
N ALA A 143 7.08 -10.15 -1.05
CA ALA A 143 7.07 -10.25 0.40
C ALA A 143 5.63 -10.30 0.96
N ALA A 144 4.77 -9.35 0.54
CA ALA A 144 3.41 -9.26 1.04
C ALA A 144 2.59 -10.52 0.72
N VAL A 145 2.66 -10.99 -0.53
CA VAL A 145 1.92 -12.19 -0.98
C VAL A 145 2.40 -13.45 -0.25
N ALA A 146 3.73 -13.67 -0.17
CA ALA A 146 4.29 -14.86 0.47
C ALA A 146 3.93 -14.93 1.97
N ALA A 147 4.03 -13.80 2.68
CA ALA A 147 3.66 -13.74 4.09
C ALA A 147 2.15 -14.00 4.30
N ARG A 148 1.30 -13.36 3.50
CA ARG A 148 -0.16 -13.59 3.55
C ARG A 148 -0.49 -15.05 3.28
N ASP A 149 0.08 -15.65 2.24
CA ASP A 149 -0.20 -17.03 1.85
C ASP A 149 0.18 -18.03 2.96
N HIS A 150 1.34 -17.81 3.59
CA HIS A 150 1.78 -18.63 4.72
C HIS A 150 0.83 -18.51 5.92
N LEU A 151 0.53 -17.29 6.36
CA LEU A 151 -0.34 -17.03 7.52
C LEU A 151 -1.76 -17.53 7.26
N ALA A 152 -2.25 -17.39 6.03
CA ALA A 152 -3.54 -17.92 5.62
C ALA A 152 -3.55 -19.46 5.61
N ALA A 153 -2.44 -20.11 5.24
CA ALA A 153 -2.32 -21.57 5.32
C ALA A 153 -2.37 -22.05 6.77
N VAL A 154 -1.60 -21.42 7.66
CA VAL A 154 -1.62 -21.69 9.11
C VAL A 154 -3.04 -21.54 9.67
N ALA A 155 -3.73 -20.45 9.32
CA ALA A 155 -5.12 -20.21 9.73
C ALA A 155 -6.12 -21.30 9.30
N ARG A 156 -5.83 -22.03 8.21
CA ARG A 156 -6.70 -23.09 7.69
C ARG A 156 -6.40 -24.46 8.27
N THR A 157 -5.16 -24.71 8.69
CA THR A 157 -4.70 -26.06 9.05
C THR A 157 -4.66 -26.30 10.56
N GLU A 158 -4.40 -25.26 11.34
CA GLU A 158 -4.17 -25.41 12.78
C GLU A 158 -5.47 -25.29 13.60
N PRO A 159 -5.66 -26.10 14.65
CA PRO A 159 -6.76 -25.94 15.58
C PRO A 159 -6.71 -24.58 16.29
N ALA A 160 -7.88 -23.96 16.52
CA ALA A 160 -8.00 -22.63 17.16
C ALA A 160 -7.24 -22.49 18.49
N ALA A 161 -7.09 -23.57 19.27
CA ALA A 161 -6.36 -23.57 20.54
C ALA A 161 -4.83 -23.51 20.38
N GLU A 162 -4.29 -24.01 19.26
CA GLU A 162 -2.85 -24.00 18.96
C GLU A 162 -2.45 -22.71 18.24
N LEU A 163 -3.36 -22.15 17.43
CA LEU A 163 -3.20 -20.86 16.75
C LEU A 163 -2.88 -19.73 17.73
N ASP A 164 -3.57 -19.68 18.87
CA ASP A 164 -3.42 -18.61 19.84
C ASP A 164 -2.01 -18.56 20.49
N ALA A 165 -1.23 -19.64 20.47
CA ALA A 165 0.17 -19.63 20.91
C ALA A 165 1.18 -19.62 19.74
N GLY A 166 0.76 -20.07 18.56
CA GLY A 166 1.62 -20.27 17.39
C GLY A 166 1.81 -19.04 16.51
N TRP A 167 1.00 -17.98 16.65
CA TRP A 167 1.07 -16.82 15.74
C TRP A 167 2.41 -16.10 15.72
N SER A 168 3.09 -16.01 16.86
CA SER A 168 4.43 -15.43 16.92
C SER A 168 5.43 -16.22 16.07
N GLU A 169 5.40 -17.56 16.14
CA GLU A 169 6.27 -18.43 15.33
C GLU A 169 5.88 -18.39 13.84
N ALA A 170 4.57 -18.38 13.55
CA ALA A 170 4.05 -18.27 12.18
C ALA A 170 4.44 -16.94 11.51
N LEU A 171 4.46 -15.83 12.27
CA LEU A 171 4.90 -14.54 11.74
C LEU A 171 6.42 -14.50 11.49
N VAL A 172 7.23 -15.11 12.37
CA VAL A 172 8.67 -15.26 12.11
C VAL A 172 8.90 -16.09 10.84
N ALA A 173 8.16 -17.18 10.66
CA ALA A 173 8.22 -17.98 9.44
C ALA A 173 7.71 -17.22 8.20
N ALA A 174 6.68 -16.38 8.35
CA ALA A 174 6.18 -15.52 7.29
C ALA A 174 7.24 -14.54 6.79
N VAL A 175 8.04 -13.95 7.69
CA VAL A 175 9.17 -13.08 7.32
C VAL A 175 10.23 -13.85 6.55
N ALA A 176 10.63 -15.04 7.01
CA ALA A 176 11.62 -15.85 6.30
C ALA A 176 11.14 -16.28 4.90
N LEU A 177 9.84 -16.57 4.74
CA LEU A 177 9.25 -16.89 3.44
C LEU A 177 9.12 -15.65 2.55
N ALA A 178 8.86 -14.48 3.12
CA ALA A 178 8.89 -13.21 2.41
C ALA A 178 10.30 -12.90 1.89
N GLU A 179 11.34 -13.05 2.71
CA GLU A 179 12.75 -12.93 2.31
C GLU A 179 13.09 -13.88 1.16
N GLN A 180 12.71 -15.15 1.27
CA GLN A 180 12.94 -16.13 0.21
C GLN A 180 12.21 -15.75 -1.09
N ALA A 181 10.96 -15.29 -1.00
CA ALA A 181 10.19 -14.87 -2.15
C ALA A 181 10.78 -13.64 -2.85
N VAL A 182 11.34 -12.69 -2.09
CA VAL A 182 12.09 -11.56 -2.65
C VAL A 182 13.35 -12.06 -3.36
N LEU A 183 14.17 -12.89 -2.73
CA LEU A 183 15.38 -13.46 -3.33
C LEU A 183 15.08 -14.18 -4.66
N ASP A 184 14.06 -15.03 -4.67
CA ASP A 184 13.63 -15.78 -5.86
C ASP A 184 13.05 -14.83 -6.92
N GLY A 185 12.33 -13.79 -6.48
CA GLY A 185 11.64 -12.83 -7.34
C GLY A 185 12.56 -11.83 -8.04
N VAL A 186 13.72 -11.48 -7.45
CA VAL A 186 14.63 -10.46 -7.99
C VAL A 186 15.75 -11.03 -8.88
N GLY A 187 16.10 -12.30 -8.72
CA GLY A 187 17.06 -13.01 -9.59
C GLY A 187 18.41 -12.28 -9.69
N GLU A 188 18.89 -12.03 -10.92
CA GLU A 188 20.18 -11.34 -11.17
C GLU A 188 20.26 -9.93 -10.54
N MET A 189 19.12 -9.31 -10.21
CA MET A 189 19.09 -8.00 -9.58
C MET A 189 19.60 -8.02 -8.13
N ALA A 190 19.68 -9.21 -7.51
CA ALA A 190 20.26 -9.40 -6.18
C ALA A 190 21.74 -8.97 -6.10
N GLU A 191 22.47 -8.97 -7.22
CA GLU A 191 23.88 -8.56 -7.26
C GLU A 191 24.08 -7.05 -7.45
N ARG A 192 22.99 -6.27 -7.55
CA ARG A 192 23.07 -4.80 -7.67
C ARG A 192 23.62 -4.19 -6.38
N ARG A 193 24.22 -2.99 -6.51
CA ARG A 193 24.70 -2.22 -5.35
C ARG A 193 23.58 -1.86 -4.37
N GLU A 194 22.40 -1.59 -4.90
CA GLU A 194 21.16 -1.32 -4.17
C GLU A 194 20.11 -2.30 -4.74
N PRO A 195 20.08 -3.54 -4.23
CA PRO A 195 19.15 -4.55 -4.72
C PRO A 195 17.71 -4.21 -4.27
N PRO A 196 16.67 -4.68 -4.97
CA PRO A 196 15.29 -4.41 -4.59
C PRO A 196 15.00 -4.93 -3.18
N SER A 197 14.46 -4.05 -2.35
CA SER A 197 14.28 -4.26 -0.93
C SER A 197 13.00 -3.57 -0.48
N CYS A 198 12.41 -4.02 0.62
CA CYS A 198 11.21 -3.42 1.18
C CYS A 198 11.18 -3.51 2.70
N THR A 199 10.40 -2.65 3.34
CA THR A 199 9.98 -2.84 4.72
C THR A 199 9.05 -4.06 4.83
N PHE A 200 8.69 -4.41 6.06
CA PHE A 200 7.69 -5.42 6.34
C PHE A 200 6.95 -5.07 7.62
N VAL A 201 5.62 -5.10 7.58
CA VAL A 201 4.79 -5.17 8.78
C VAL A 201 3.60 -6.07 8.52
N ALA A 202 3.36 -7.01 9.43
CA ALA A 202 2.23 -7.93 9.36
C ALA A 202 1.57 -8.09 10.72
N SER A 203 0.23 -8.14 10.73
CA SER A 203 -0.56 -8.42 11.92
C SER A 203 -1.53 -9.56 11.67
N VAL A 204 -1.58 -10.50 12.62
CA VAL A 204 -2.65 -11.49 12.74
C VAL A 204 -3.59 -11.05 13.85
N VAL A 205 -4.85 -10.83 13.51
CA VAL A 205 -5.90 -10.39 14.43
C VAL A 205 -6.83 -11.57 14.69
N THR A 206 -6.97 -11.93 15.96
CA THR A 206 -7.92 -12.95 16.45
C THR A 206 -8.99 -12.30 17.32
N ALA A 207 -9.93 -13.11 17.82
CA ALA A 207 -10.98 -12.63 18.73
C ALA A 207 -10.46 -12.11 20.10
N THR A 208 -9.20 -12.35 20.46
CA THR A 208 -8.68 -12.02 21.80
C THR A 208 -7.39 -11.20 21.77
N ARG A 209 -6.69 -11.15 20.64
CA ARG A 209 -5.38 -10.50 20.55
C ARG A 209 -5.05 -10.09 19.12
N VAL A 210 -4.04 -9.24 19.02
CA VAL A 210 -3.27 -9.02 17.79
C VAL A 210 -1.82 -9.43 18.02
N THR A 211 -1.26 -10.22 17.10
CA THR A 211 0.18 -10.50 17.04
C THR A 211 0.75 -9.78 15.84
N THR A 212 1.80 -8.99 16.04
CA THR A 212 2.40 -8.15 14.99
C THR A 212 3.89 -8.45 14.87
N ALA A 213 4.38 -8.58 13.64
CA ALA A 213 5.79 -8.67 13.34
C ALA A 213 6.21 -7.62 12.31
N TRP A 214 7.42 -7.06 12.44
CA TRP A 214 7.90 -6.01 11.54
C TRP A 214 9.42 -5.97 11.37
N LEU A 215 9.83 -5.34 10.26
CA LEU A 215 11.17 -4.89 9.89
C LEU A 215 11.02 -3.56 9.14
N GLY A 216 11.72 -2.51 9.58
CA GLY A 216 11.66 -1.18 8.97
C GLY A 216 10.70 -0.24 9.69
N ASP A 217 10.13 0.72 8.96
CA ASP A 217 9.37 1.86 9.50
C ASP A 217 7.93 1.97 8.98
N SER A 218 7.44 0.96 8.26
CA SER A 218 5.99 0.76 8.16
C SER A 218 5.44 0.39 9.54
N ARG A 219 4.27 0.93 9.88
CA ARG A 219 3.76 0.92 11.25
C ARG A 219 2.46 0.15 11.41
N ALA A 220 2.28 -0.40 12.61
CA ALA A 220 1.03 -1.01 13.06
C ALA A 220 0.53 -0.29 14.31
N TYR A 221 -0.79 -0.11 14.38
CA TYR A 221 -1.49 0.55 15.49
C TYR A 221 -2.72 -0.24 15.89
N TRP A 222 -2.99 -0.29 17.19
CA TRP A 222 -4.29 -0.61 17.74
C TRP A 222 -5.04 0.69 18.05
N VAL A 223 -6.23 0.88 17.49
CA VAL A 223 -7.06 2.08 17.64
C VAL A 223 -8.38 1.67 18.28
N PRO A 224 -8.49 1.68 19.62
CA PRO A 224 -9.76 1.43 20.29
C PRO A 224 -10.83 2.44 19.87
N ASP A 225 -12.10 2.02 19.88
CA ASP A 225 -13.22 2.95 19.65
C ASP A 225 -13.18 4.11 20.67
N ASP A 226 -12.82 3.82 21.92
CA ASP A 226 -12.62 4.80 23.00
C ASP A 226 -11.18 4.77 23.58
N GLY A 227 -10.54 5.93 23.67
CA GLY A 227 -9.13 6.08 24.06
C GLY A 227 -8.15 6.38 22.92
N PRO A 228 -6.87 6.64 23.22
CA PRO A 228 -5.85 6.90 22.20
C PRO A 228 -5.43 5.62 21.48
N ALA A 229 -4.95 5.77 20.24
CA ALA A 229 -4.25 4.70 19.54
C ALA A 229 -3.01 4.24 20.32
N GLN A 230 -2.60 3.00 20.08
CA GLN A 230 -1.47 2.35 20.71
C GLN A 230 -0.56 1.81 19.62
N PRO A 231 0.69 2.29 19.50
CA PRO A 231 1.65 1.71 18.57
C PRO A 231 1.90 0.24 18.90
N LEU A 232 1.82 -0.62 17.87
CA LEU A 232 2.15 -2.05 17.94
C LEU A 232 3.54 -2.34 17.36
N SER A 233 4.18 -1.35 16.74
CA SER A 233 5.55 -1.44 16.22
C SER A 233 6.38 -0.25 16.69
N THR A 234 7.70 -0.37 16.53
CA THR A 234 8.66 0.72 16.74
C THR A 234 9.65 0.66 15.59
N ASP A 235 9.75 1.76 14.85
CA ASP A 235 10.55 1.84 13.63
C ASP A 235 11.97 1.30 13.84
N ASP A 236 12.40 0.42 12.94
CA ASP A 236 13.82 0.11 12.78
C ASP A 236 14.46 1.22 11.95
N SER A 237 14.72 2.36 12.60
CA SER A 237 15.35 3.54 12.01
C SER A 237 16.57 3.98 12.80
N TRP A 238 17.47 4.70 12.13
CA TRP A 238 18.67 5.27 12.75
C TRP A 238 18.30 6.16 13.94
N VAL A 239 17.20 6.91 13.84
CA VAL A 239 16.71 7.76 14.94
C VAL A 239 16.38 6.92 16.17
N GLU A 240 15.60 5.86 16.01
CA GLU A 240 15.20 5.01 17.14
C GLU A 240 16.41 4.26 17.73
N GLU A 241 17.35 3.81 16.89
CA GLU A 241 18.58 3.18 17.37
C GLU A 241 19.46 4.12 18.18
N MET A 242 19.66 5.36 17.73
CA MET A 242 20.47 6.34 18.45
C MET A 242 19.82 6.77 19.76
N VAL A 243 18.50 6.95 19.77
CA VAL A 243 17.74 7.24 21.00
C VAL A 243 17.88 6.09 21.99
N ALA A 244 17.77 4.84 21.53
CA ALA A 244 17.97 3.66 22.38
C ALA A 244 19.40 3.57 22.95
N GLN A 245 20.40 4.12 22.24
CA GLN A 245 21.79 4.24 22.70
C GLN A 245 22.04 5.46 23.60
N GLY A 246 21.02 6.26 23.90
CA GLY A 246 21.08 7.39 24.82
C GLY A 246 21.33 8.76 24.17
N MET A 247 21.27 8.86 22.83
CA MET A 247 21.27 10.15 22.14
C MET A 247 19.95 10.88 22.40
N ALA A 248 20.00 12.22 22.52
CA ALA A 248 18.77 13.00 22.59
C ALA A 248 18.00 12.90 21.26
N ARG A 249 16.69 12.66 21.31
CA ARG A 249 15.85 12.53 20.10
C ARG A 249 15.97 13.72 19.15
N ALA A 250 16.09 14.93 19.69
CA ALA A 250 16.27 16.14 18.88
C ALA A 250 17.56 16.11 18.05
N ASP A 251 18.65 15.60 18.62
CA ASP A 251 19.93 15.45 17.90
C ASP A 251 19.84 14.32 16.87
N ALA A 252 19.13 13.23 17.21
CA ALA A 252 18.94 12.11 16.31
C ALA A 252 18.13 12.51 15.05
N VAL A 253 17.03 13.24 15.24
CA VAL A 253 16.19 13.75 14.14
C VAL A 253 16.92 14.81 13.30
N ALA A 254 17.86 15.56 13.87
CA ALA A 254 18.67 16.54 13.14
C ALA A 254 19.82 15.92 12.32
N SER A 255 20.03 14.61 12.42
CA SER A 255 21.08 13.89 11.70
C SER A 255 20.79 13.83 10.19
N PRO A 256 21.83 13.88 9.33
CA PRO A 256 21.68 13.58 7.91
C PRO A 256 21.12 12.19 7.62
N HIS A 257 21.20 11.26 8.59
CA HIS A 257 20.72 9.88 8.47
C HIS A 257 19.35 9.68 9.12
N ALA A 258 18.62 10.74 9.48
CA ALA A 258 17.37 10.61 10.23
C ALA A 258 16.28 9.78 9.51
N HIS A 259 16.35 9.68 8.18
CA HIS A 259 15.41 8.90 7.35
C HIS A 259 15.91 7.49 7.03
N ALA A 260 17.05 7.06 7.57
CA ALA A 260 17.61 5.75 7.26
C ALA A 260 16.94 4.65 8.09
N ILE A 261 16.33 3.68 7.42
CA ILE A 261 15.93 2.41 8.03
C ILE A 261 17.15 1.53 8.33
N THR A 262 17.07 0.71 9.37
CA THR A 262 18.17 -0.15 9.84
C THR A 262 17.86 -1.64 9.70
N ARG A 263 16.61 -1.98 9.36
CA ARG A 263 16.18 -3.33 9.01
C ARG A 263 15.17 -3.29 7.87
N TRP A 264 15.24 -4.27 6.97
CA TRP A 264 14.38 -4.43 5.81
C TRP A 264 14.45 -5.89 5.32
N ILE A 265 13.57 -6.26 4.40
CA ILE A 265 13.65 -7.49 3.61
C ILE A 265 14.35 -7.17 2.29
N GLY A 266 15.39 -7.92 1.94
CA GLY A 266 16.12 -7.72 0.68
C GLY A 266 17.33 -8.65 0.53
N PRO A 267 17.94 -8.75 -0.65
CA PRO A 267 19.16 -9.56 -0.84
C PRO A 267 20.36 -9.11 0.01
N ASP A 268 20.35 -7.86 0.44
CA ASP A 268 21.36 -7.25 1.30
C ASP A 268 20.91 -7.12 2.77
N SER A 269 19.76 -7.70 3.14
CA SER A 269 19.32 -7.72 4.54
C SER A 269 20.25 -8.60 5.39
N GLY A 270 20.53 -8.16 6.61
CA GLY A 270 21.29 -8.96 7.57
C GLY A 270 20.46 -10.04 8.25
N ASP A 271 21.10 -10.91 9.03
CA ASP A 271 20.45 -12.03 9.75
C ASP A 271 19.62 -11.59 10.99
N ALA A 272 19.18 -10.33 11.08
CA ALA A 272 18.46 -9.84 12.25
C ALA A 272 17.03 -10.37 12.26
N PRO A 273 16.58 -11.08 13.32
CA PRO A 273 15.23 -11.60 13.35
C PRO A 273 14.20 -10.45 13.41
N PRO A 274 12.98 -10.67 12.88
CA PRO A 274 11.90 -9.69 13.01
C PRO A 274 11.56 -9.47 14.49
N ARG A 275 11.11 -8.25 14.80
CA ARG A 275 10.51 -7.97 16.10
C ARG A 275 9.09 -8.48 16.10
N VAL A 276 8.63 -9.03 17.22
CA VAL A 276 7.26 -9.55 17.37
C VAL A 276 6.68 -9.04 18.68
N VAL A 277 5.41 -8.62 18.65
CA VAL A 277 4.64 -8.26 19.85
C VAL A 277 3.27 -8.91 19.82
N GLU A 278 2.79 -9.33 20.99
CA GLU A 278 1.41 -9.77 21.21
C GLU A 278 0.70 -8.76 22.10
N THR A 279 -0.48 -8.32 21.68
CA THR A 279 -1.30 -7.35 22.42
C THR A 279 -2.72 -7.89 22.59
N PRO A 280 -3.22 -8.04 23.83
CA PRO A 280 -4.62 -8.41 24.09
C PRO A 280 -5.59 -7.35 23.54
N LEU A 281 -6.72 -7.80 23.01
CA LEU A 281 -7.77 -6.94 22.48
C LEU A 281 -9.06 -7.12 23.27
N ASP A 282 -9.24 -6.26 24.28
CA ASP A 282 -10.32 -6.38 25.27
C ASP A 282 -11.54 -5.49 24.93
N THR A 283 -11.39 -4.58 23.97
CA THR A 283 -12.39 -3.57 23.58
C THR A 283 -12.54 -3.52 22.06
N PRO A 284 -13.69 -3.10 21.51
CA PRO A 284 -13.83 -2.91 20.08
C PRO A 284 -12.89 -1.79 19.56
N GLY A 285 -12.48 -1.91 18.30
CA GLY A 285 -11.59 -0.95 17.67
C GLY A 285 -11.05 -1.46 16.33
N TRP A 286 -9.96 -0.84 15.87
CA TRP A 286 -9.32 -1.14 14.60
C TRP A 286 -7.85 -1.47 14.78
N VAL A 287 -7.38 -2.55 14.16
CA VAL A 287 -5.96 -2.73 13.87
C VAL A 287 -5.69 -2.06 12.53
N VAL A 288 -4.71 -1.16 12.49
CA VAL A 288 -4.35 -0.38 11.29
C VAL A 288 -2.86 -0.53 11.02
N LEU A 289 -2.52 -1.00 9.82
CA LEU A 289 -1.17 -1.01 9.27
C LEU A 289 -1.05 0.07 8.20
N CYS A 290 0.07 0.75 8.15
CA CYS A 290 0.34 1.74 7.11
C CYS A 290 1.82 1.89 6.77
N SER A 291 2.10 2.25 5.50
CA SER A 291 3.42 2.77 5.09
C SER A 291 3.65 4.19 5.60
N ASP A 292 4.85 4.72 5.37
CA ASP A 292 5.23 6.04 5.86
C ASP A 292 4.50 7.19 5.14
N GLY A 293 4.00 6.95 3.93
CA GLY A 293 3.17 7.91 3.21
C GLY A 293 1.86 8.27 3.89
N LEU A 294 1.41 7.50 4.89
CA LEU A 294 0.36 7.94 5.82
C LEU A 294 0.95 8.62 7.06
N TRP A 295 1.77 7.90 7.83
CA TRP A 295 2.12 8.36 9.19
C TRP A 295 3.04 9.58 9.19
N ASN A 296 3.78 9.87 8.10
CA ASN A 296 4.56 11.10 7.98
C ASN A 296 3.69 12.37 8.09
N TYR A 297 2.40 12.29 7.76
CA TYR A 297 1.45 13.39 7.89
C TYR A 297 0.77 13.48 9.26
N CYS A 298 0.81 12.41 10.05
CA CYS A 298 0.25 12.32 11.40
C CYS A 298 1.17 11.51 12.33
N PRO A 299 2.39 11.99 12.61
CA PRO A 299 3.42 11.18 13.26
C PRO A 299 3.17 10.93 14.74
N ASP A 300 2.39 11.79 15.41
CA ASP A 300 1.98 11.61 16.80
C ASP A 300 0.69 10.79 16.93
N VAL A 301 0.58 10.08 18.05
CA VAL A 301 -0.52 9.14 18.33
C VAL A 301 -1.86 9.86 18.40
N GLU A 302 -1.90 11.08 18.93
CA GLU A 302 -3.10 11.89 19.04
C GLU A 302 -3.66 12.29 17.66
N ALA A 303 -2.81 12.80 16.78
CA ALA A 303 -3.16 13.13 15.39
C ALA A 303 -3.58 11.88 14.62
N PHE A 304 -2.82 10.78 14.72
CA PHE A 304 -3.17 9.52 14.08
C PHE A 304 -4.55 9.01 14.54
N THR A 305 -4.81 9.04 15.85
CA THR A 305 -6.11 8.67 16.43
C THR A 305 -7.24 9.52 15.85
N ALA A 306 -7.05 10.84 15.78
CA ALA A 306 -8.07 11.76 15.26
C ALA A 306 -8.39 11.48 13.79
N VAL A 307 -7.36 11.28 12.97
CA VAL A 307 -7.51 11.00 11.52
C VAL A 307 -8.22 9.68 11.28
N VAL A 308 -7.86 8.60 12.00
CA VAL A 308 -8.54 7.30 11.88
C VAL A 308 -10.00 7.39 12.33
N ARG A 309 -10.29 8.06 13.44
CA ARG A 309 -11.68 8.24 13.91
C ARG A 309 -12.51 9.05 12.93
N GLU A 310 -11.95 10.14 12.41
CA GLU A 310 -12.63 10.93 11.39
C GLU A 310 -12.90 10.08 10.15
N ALA A 311 -11.94 9.26 9.71
CA ALA A 311 -12.05 8.30 8.60
C ALA A 311 -13.16 7.26 8.83
N VAL A 312 -13.35 6.77 10.05
CA VAL A 312 -14.44 5.85 10.40
C VAL A 312 -15.79 6.58 10.38
N LEU A 313 -15.93 7.69 11.10
CA LEU A 313 -17.21 8.42 11.26
C LEU A 313 -17.82 8.87 9.93
N GLY A 314 -17.01 9.36 9.00
CA GLY A 314 -17.51 9.81 7.69
C GLY A 314 -17.98 8.67 6.77
N THR A 315 -17.81 7.41 7.17
CA THR A 315 -18.37 6.26 6.44
C THR A 315 -19.69 5.74 7.05
N GLU A 316 -20.04 6.16 8.28
CA GLU A 316 -21.26 5.72 8.98
C GLU A 316 -22.53 6.47 8.52
N GLY A 317 -22.40 7.58 7.80
CA GLY A 317 -23.51 8.42 7.34
C GLY A 317 -24.21 7.99 6.03
N GLY A 318 -23.76 6.90 5.41
CA GLY A 318 -24.18 6.50 4.06
C GLY A 318 -25.37 5.52 4.00
N GLY A 319 -26.57 5.92 4.45
CA GLY A 319 -27.90 5.49 3.93
C GLY A 319 -28.28 4.01 3.74
N THR A 320 -27.42 3.03 3.96
CA THR A 320 -27.73 1.59 3.90
C THR A 320 -27.32 0.96 5.22
N ALA A 321 -28.22 0.20 5.83
CA ALA A 321 -28.00 -0.47 7.10
C ALA A 321 -26.74 -1.35 7.05
N GLY A 322 -25.66 -0.87 7.67
CA GLY A 322 -24.32 -1.46 7.66
C GLY A 322 -23.32 -0.31 7.59
N GLY A 323 -22.68 0.01 8.71
CA GLY A 323 -21.61 1.03 8.76
C GLY A 323 -20.57 0.80 7.67
N GLY A 324 -19.88 1.87 7.26
CA GLY A 324 -18.98 1.84 6.11
C GLY A 324 -18.01 0.66 6.07
N THR A 325 -17.74 0.18 4.86
CA THR A 325 -16.82 -0.93 4.60
C THR A 325 -15.40 -0.59 5.06
N ALA A 326 -14.60 -1.60 5.40
CA ALA A 326 -13.22 -1.38 5.83
C ALA A 326 -12.38 -0.71 4.73
N VAL A 327 -12.64 -1.09 3.48
CA VAL A 327 -12.02 -0.45 2.31
C VAL A 327 -12.39 1.03 2.19
N ALA A 328 -13.61 1.44 2.56
CA ALA A 328 -14.00 2.85 2.53
C ALA A 328 -13.27 3.67 3.60
N VAL A 329 -13.00 3.09 4.77
CA VAL A 329 -12.17 3.74 5.80
C VAL A 329 -10.73 3.89 5.29
N ALA A 330 -10.15 2.84 4.69
CA ALA A 330 -8.80 2.88 4.13
C ALA A 330 -8.67 3.90 2.99
N ASP A 331 -9.63 3.92 2.07
CA ASP A 331 -9.71 4.90 0.97
C ASP A 331 -9.76 6.35 1.50
N ARG A 332 -10.51 6.60 2.57
CA ARG A 332 -10.54 7.93 3.20
C ARG A 332 -9.21 8.33 3.84
N LEU A 333 -8.49 7.39 4.45
CA LEU A 333 -7.15 7.63 5.00
C LEU A 333 -6.14 7.94 3.90
N VAL A 334 -6.15 7.16 2.82
CA VAL A 334 -5.29 7.39 1.65
C VAL A 334 -5.58 8.74 0.99
N ARG A 335 -6.86 9.09 0.80
CA ARG A 335 -7.26 10.40 0.27
C ARG A 335 -6.83 11.53 1.18
N TRP A 336 -7.02 11.39 2.49
CA TRP A 336 -6.57 12.38 3.46
C TRP A 336 -5.06 12.65 3.34
N ALA A 337 -4.23 11.61 3.28
CA ALA A 337 -2.77 11.76 3.12
C ALA A 337 -2.39 12.37 1.75
N THR A 338 -3.11 11.97 0.69
CA THR A 338 -2.97 12.57 -0.64
C THR A 338 -3.26 14.08 -0.62
N GLU A 339 -4.30 14.50 0.11
CA GLU A 339 -4.68 15.91 0.29
C GLU A 339 -3.66 16.70 1.12
N GLN A 340 -2.94 16.06 2.04
CA GLN A 340 -1.82 16.68 2.76
C GLN A 340 -0.56 16.87 1.88
N GLY A 341 -0.51 16.23 0.72
CA GLY A 341 0.53 16.43 -0.29
C GLY A 341 0.87 15.18 -1.10
N GLY A 342 0.56 13.99 -0.59
CA GLY A 342 0.84 12.69 -1.21
C GLY A 342 2.27 12.57 -1.72
N ALA A 343 3.23 12.88 -0.84
CA ALA A 343 4.64 12.96 -1.16
C ALA A 343 5.26 11.59 -1.43
N ASP A 344 4.73 10.53 -0.81
CA ASP A 344 5.17 9.14 -0.96
C ASP A 344 4.03 8.23 -1.49
N ASN A 345 4.33 6.97 -1.73
CA ASN A 345 3.34 5.89 -1.83
C ASN A 345 2.59 5.75 -0.50
N ILE A 346 1.29 5.46 -0.55
CA ILE A 346 0.40 5.47 0.61
C ILE A 346 -0.37 4.17 0.63
N THR A 347 -0.08 3.36 1.64
CA THR A 347 -0.74 2.08 1.84
C THR A 347 -1.36 2.01 3.23
N VAL A 348 -2.61 1.57 3.28
CA VAL A 348 -3.35 1.37 4.52
C VAL A 348 -4.08 0.04 4.45
N ALA A 349 -3.84 -0.82 5.43
CA ALA A 349 -4.55 -2.08 5.63
C ALA A 349 -5.16 -2.09 7.03
N LEU A 350 -6.44 -2.44 7.17
CA LEU A 350 -7.12 -2.38 8.45
C LEU A 350 -8.14 -3.50 8.67
N ALA A 351 -8.26 -3.91 9.92
CA ALA A 351 -9.24 -4.91 10.37
C ALA A 351 -9.97 -4.41 11.60
N ARG A 352 -11.30 -4.56 11.59
CA ARG A 352 -12.18 -4.30 12.71
C ARG A 352 -12.06 -5.44 13.71
N HIS A 353 -11.77 -5.09 14.96
CA HIS A 353 -12.01 -5.97 16.09
C HIS A 353 -13.41 -5.67 16.67
N PRO A 354 -14.31 -6.66 16.71
CA PRO A 354 -15.70 -6.44 17.10
C PRO A 354 -15.87 -6.23 18.61
N GLU A 355 -17.08 -5.86 19.03
CA GLU A 355 -17.44 -5.90 20.45
C GLU A 355 -17.37 -7.33 20.99
N PRO A 356 -16.85 -7.54 22.22
CA PRO A 356 -16.88 -8.85 22.87
C PRO A 356 -18.30 -9.43 22.89
N GLY A 357 -18.49 -10.59 22.24
CA GLY A 357 -19.78 -11.30 22.18
C GLY A 357 -20.64 -11.03 20.95
N ALA A 358 -20.21 -10.15 20.03
CA ALA A 358 -20.78 -10.11 18.68
C ALA A 358 -20.26 -11.33 17.90
N ALA A 359 -21.12 -12.34 17.68
CA ALA A 359 -20.77 -13.48 16.85
C ALA A 359 -20.37 -12.99 15.43
N PRO A 360 -19.34 -13.58 14.80
CA PRO A 360 -19.05 -13.28 13.40
C PRO A 360 -20.30 -13.61 12.57
N SER A 361 -20.73 -12.68 11.72
CA SER A 361 -21.84 -12.94 10.81
C SER A 361 -21.41 -14.04 9.84
N ASP A 362 -22.05 -15.21 9.94
CA ASP A 362 -21.80 -16.46 9.19
C ASP A 362 -22.05 -16.39 7.66
N ASN A 363 -21.85 -15.22 7.04
CA ASN A 363 -21.99 -15.03 5.60
C ASN A 363 -20.63 -14.68 4.96
N LEU A 364 -19.65 -15.59 5.09
CA LEU A 364 -18.54 -15.66 4.15
C LEU A 364 -18.93 -16.65 3.05
N PRO A 365 -18.98 -16.26 1.76
CA PRO A 365 -19.11 -17.23 0.70
C PRO A 365 -17.88 -18.12 0.69
N LEU A 366 -18.06 -19.39 1.05
CA LEU A 366 -17.12 -20.45 0.72
C LEU A 366 -17.15 -20.63 -0.79
N ASP A 367 -16.28 -19.95 -1.54
CA ASP A 367 -15.84 -20.49 -2.82
C ASP A 367 -14.35 -20.25 -3.06
N ALA A 368 -13.63 -21.35 -2.97
CA ALA A 368 -12.27 -21.49 -3.45
C ALA A 368 -12.35 -21.89 -4.92
N SER A 369 -12.19 -20.92 -5.82
CA SER A 369 -11.88 -21.21 -7.21
C SER A 369 -10.38 -21.05 -7.45
N ASP A 370 -9.70 -22.18 -7.41
CA ASP A 370 -8.43 -22.54 -8.05
C ASP A 370 -8.13 -21.69 -9.30
N PRO A 371 -6.98 -20.98 -9.41
CA PRO A 371 -6.54 -20.46 -10.68
C PRO A 371 -5.95 -21.61 -11.51
N LYS A 372 -6.79 -22.21 -12.36
CA LYS A 372 -6.30 -22.89 -13.55
C LYS A 372 -5.67 -21.85 -14.46
N GLU A 373 -4.42 -22.14 -14.84
CA GLU A 373 -3.67 -21.66 -16.01
C GLU A 373 -4.40 -20.65 -16.89
N LEU A 374 -3.87 -19.42 -16.94
CA LEU A 374 -3.78 -18.59 -18.15
C LEU A 374 -2.63 -17.60 -18.02
#